data_AF-A0A420IAY2-F1
#
_entry.id   AF-A0A420IAY2-F1
#
_cell.length_a   1.000
_cell.length_b   1.000
_cell.length_c   1.000
_cell.angle_alpha   90.00
_cell.angle_beta   90.00
_cell.angle_gamma   90.00
#
_symmetry.space_group_name_H-M   'P 1'
#
loop_
_entity.id
_entity.type
_entity.pdbx_description
1 polymer ?
#
loop_
_entity_poly.entity_id
_entity_poly.type
_entity_poly.pdbx_seq_one_letter_code
_entity_poly.pdbx_strand_id
1 'polypeptide(L)' 'MAKGARSSRQKENKTKLRRKIFGPQERARTERLSAKLLELASRPKSVLNTTTMEIDTETASRSKSQEAGEATKLSEG' A
#
# COMPACT_ATOMS: atom_id res chain seq x y z
N MET A 1 13.61 34.95 1.48
CA MET A 1 14.15 33.57 1.47
C MET A 1 13.16 32.62 2.13
N ALA A 2 12.94 31.44 1.55
CA ALA A 2 12.14 30.41 2.22
C ALA A 2 12.82 30.00 3.53
N LYS A 3 12.03 29.73 4.58
CA LYS A 3 12.58 29.23 5.85
C LYS A 3 13.14 27.83 5.64
N GLY A 4 14.32 27.54 6.18
CA GLY A 4 14.92 26.22 6.11
C GLY A 4 14.13 25.17 6.89
N ALA A 5 14.34 23.89 6.55
CA ALA A 5 13.63 22.75 7.15
C ALA A 5 13.76 22.66 8.68
N ARG A 6 14.82 23.23 9.25
CA ARG A 6 15.08 23.25 10.71
C ARG A 6 14.45 24.44 11.44
N SER A 7 13.76 25.34 10.74
CA SER A 7 13.10 26.49 11.35
C SER A 7 12.07 26.06 12.41
N SER A 8 12.11 26.67 13.60
CA SER A 8 11.22 26.30 14.73
C SER A 8 9.75 26.31 14.34
N ARG A 9 9.32 27.39 13.66
CA ARG A 9 7.92 27.53 13.21
C ARG A 9 7.48 26.40 12.28
N GLN A 10 8.36 25.96 11.37
CA GLN A 10 8.03 24.83 10.49
C GLN A 10 7.95 23.51 11.25
N LYS A 11 8.86 23.28 12.21
CA LYS A 11 8.85 22.08 13.05
C LYS A 11 7.58 21.99 13.88
N GLU A 12 7.20 23.07 14.56
CA GLU A 12 5.99 23.15 15.39
C GLU A 12 4.71 22.96 14.60
N ASN A 13 4.64 23.49 13.37
CA ASN A 13 3.47 23.28 12.52
C ASN A 13 3.38 21.81 12.07
N LYS A 14 4.51 21.20 11.67
CA LYS A 14 4.55 19.78 11.28
C LYS A 14 4.21 18.86 12.46
N THR A 15 4.67 19.15 13.68
CA THR A 15 4.29 18.35 14.87
C THR A 15 2.79 18.44 15.14
N LYS A 16 2.18 19.63 15.01
CA LYS A 16 0.72 19.81 15.14
C LYS A 16 -0.05 19.00 14.09
N LEU A 17 0.36 19.05 12.83
CA LEU A 17 -0.28 18.27 11.76
C LEU A 17 -0.17 16.76 12.01
N ARG A 18 1.02 16.28 12.40
CA ARG A 18 1.22 14.86 12.76
C ARG A 18 0.31 14.44 13.90
N ARG A 19 0.15 15.25 14.94
CA ARG A 19 -0.70 14.90 16.08
C ARG A 19 -2.19 14.87 15.72
N LYS A 20 -2.65 15.85 14.95
CA LYS A 20 -4.09 16.04 14.71
C LYS A 20 -4.64 15.21 13.55
N ILE A 21 -3.88 15.09 12.47
CA ILE A 21 -4.39 14.56 11.20
C ILE A 21 -3.74 13.21 10.91
N PHE A 22 -2.41 13.18 10.82
CA PHE A 22 -1.72 11.99 10.33
C PHE A 22 -1.68 10.86 11.38
N GLY A 23 -1.47 11.17 12.66
CA GLY A 23 -1.41 10.19 13.73
C GLY A 23 -2.67 9.33 13.87
N PRO A 24 -3.87 9.93 13.96
CA PRO A 24 -5.12 9.16 14.00
C PRO A 24 -5.35 8.30 12.74
N GLN A 25 -5.04 8.84 11.55
CA GLN A 25 -5.22 8.11 10.29
C GLN A 25 -4.27 6.92 10.17
N GLU A 26 -3.00 7.09 10.56
CA GLU A 26 -2.01 6.02 10.61
C GLU A 26 -2.43 4.92 11.59
N ARG A 27 -2.90 5.29 12.79
CA ARG A 27 -3.43 4.33 13.77
C ARG A 27 -4.61 3.52 13.23
N ALA A 28 -5.61 4.19 12.67
CA ALA A 28 -6.76 3.51 12.06
C ALA A 28 -6.36 2.60 10.89
N ARG A 29 -5.28 2.92 10.16
CA ARG A 29 -4.72 2.04 9.14
C ARG A 29 -4.05 0.82 9.76
N THR A 30 -3.26 1.00 10.81
CA THR A 30 -2.60 -0.10 11.52
C THR A 30 -3.59 -1.07 12.15
N GLU A 31 -4.67 -0.56 12.76
CA GLU A 31 -5.75 -1.37 13.34
C GLU A 31 -6.47 -2.20 12.26
N ARG A 32 -6.76 -1.59 11.10
CA ARG A 32 -7.36 -2.31 9.96
C ARG A 32 -6.46 -3.42 9.44
N LEU A 33 -5.15 -3.18 9.36
CA LEU A 33 -4.21 -4.19 8.89
C LEU A 33 -3.99 -5.30 9.91
N SER A 34 -3.88 -4.97 11.20
CA SER A 34 -3.73 -5.99 12.24
C SER A 34 -4.95 -6.90 12.32
N ALA A 35 -6.16 -6.36 12.20
CA ALA A 35 -7.38 -7.16 12.12
C ALA A 35 -7.37 -8.15 10.95
N LYS A 36 -6.96 -7.70 9.75
CA LYS A 36 -6.83 -8.58 8.57
C LYS A 36 -5.76 -9.66 8.76
N LEU A 37 -4.65 -9.33 9.40
CA LEU A 37 -3.59 -10.30 9.67
C LEU A 37 -4.02 -11.36 10.68
N LEU A 38 -4.78 -10.97 11.71
CA LEU A 38 -5.36 -11.92 12.68
C LEU A 38 -6.40 -12.82 12.01
N GLU A 39 -7.25 -12.26 11.15
CA GLU A 39 -8.18 -13.04 10.33
C GLU A 39 -7.43 -14.07 9.50
N LEU A 40 -6.39 -13.67 8.76
CA LEU A 40 -5.56 -14.58 7.95
C LEU A 40 -4.87 -15.65 8.78
N ALA A 41 -4.35 -15.30 9.96
CA ALA A 41 -3.69 -16.26 10.85
C ALA A 41 -4.67 -17.26 11.47
N SER A 42 -5.92 -16.85 11.70
CA SER A 42 -6.98 -17.73 12.22
C SER A 42 -7.55 -18.69 11.17
N ARG A 43 -7.31 -18.42 9.87
CA ARG A 43 -7.72 -19.34 8.82
C ARG A 43 -6.98 -20.66 9.02
N PRO A 44 -7.68 -21.81 8.96
CA PRO A 44 -7.02 -23.10 9.00
C PRO A 44 -5.95 -23.13 7.92
N LYS A 45 -4.76 -23.63 8.25
CA LYS A 45 -3.69 -23.81 7.27
C LYS A 45 -4.32 -24.55 6.09
N SER A 46 -4.41 -23.88 4.94
CA SER A 46 -4.90 -24.51 3.73
C SER A 46 -4.12 -25.79 3.55
N VAL A 47 -4.80 -26.91 3.33
CA VAL A 47 -4.20 -28.21 3.07
C VAL A 47 -3.58 -28.16 1.66
N LEU A 48 -2.57 -27.32 1.49
CA LEU A 48 -1.73 -27.32 0.31
C LEU A 48 -0.76 -28.46 0.55
N ASN A 49 -1.11 -29.60 -0.03
CA ASN A 49 -0.26 -30.76 -0.15
C ASN A 49 1.15 -30.29 -0.53
N THR A 50 2.14 -30.74 0.24
CA THR A 50 3.51 -30.24 0.30
C THR A 50 4.35 -30.51 -0.96
N THR A 51 3.81 -30.38 -2.17
CA THR A 51 4.57 -30.72 -3.40
C THR A 51 4.23 -29.89 -4.64
N THR A 52 3.17 -29.09 -4.69
CA THR A 52 2.85 -28.31 -5.90
C THR A 52 2.52 -26.86 -5.57
N MET A 53 3.43 -25.94 -5.90
CA MET A 53 3.12 -24.52 -6.03
C MET A 53 2.34 -24.32 -7.33
N GLU A 54 1.01 -24.41 -7.27
CA GLU A 54 0.17 -23.90 -8.35
C GLU A 54 0.07 -22.37 -8.22
N ILE A 55 0.63 -21.68 -9.21
CA ILE A 55 0.53 -20.23 -9.38
C ILE A 55 -0.86 -19.94 -9.95
N ASP A 56 -1.67 -19.20 -9.21
CA ASP A 56 -2.99 -18.77 -9.68
C ASP A 56 -2.83 -17.69 -10.77
N THR A 57 -2.99 -18.10 -12.03
CA THR A 57 -2.64 -17.31 -13.22
C THR A 57 -3.59 -16.14 -13.51
N GLU A 58 -4.63 -15.92 -12.70
CA GLU A 58 -5.56 -14.80 -12.88
C GLU A 58 -5.02 -13.44 -12.42
N THR A 59 -4.08 -13.41 -11.47
CA THR A 59 -3.47 -12.14 -11.02
C THR A 59 -2.32 -11.67 -11.93
N ALA A 60 -1.67 -12.60 -12.63
CA ALA A 60 -0.59 -12.31 -13.57
C ALA A 60 -1.09 -11.78 -14.93
N SER A 61 -2.33 -12.07 -15.31
CA SER A 61 -2.94 -11.61 -16.57
C SER A 61 -3.41 -10.15 -16.52
N ARG A 62 -3.71 -9.62 -15.32
CA ARG A 62 -4.18 -8.24 -15.14
C ARG A 62 -3.05 -7.20 -15.15
N SER A 63 -1.82 -7.59 -14.76
CA SER A 63 -0.64 -6.70 -14.85
C SER A 63 -0.07 -6.62 -16.28
N LYS A 64 -0.16 -7.70 -17.06
CA LYS A 64 0.40 -7.76 -18.42
C LYS A 64 -0.46 -7.06 -19.49
N SER A 65 -1.76 -6.92 -19.23
CA SER A 65 -2.72 -6.29 -20.15
C SER A 65 -2.78 -4.76 -20.04
N GLN A 66 -2.26 -4.16 -18.96
CA GLN A 66 -2.23 -2.71 -18.79
C GLN A 66 -0.99 -2.06 -19.43
N GLU A 67 0.12 -2.80 -19.57
CA GLU A 67 1.36 -2.29 -20.15
C GLU A 67 1.32 -2.27 -21.69
N ALA A 68 0.57 -3.18 -22.32
CA ALA A 68 0.42 -3.26 -23.78
C ALA A 68 -0.54 -2.22 -24.38
N GLY A 69 -1.45 -1.65 -23.58
CA GLY A 69 -2.44 -0.67 -24.03
C GLY A 69 -1.96 0.78 -24.06
N GLU A 70 -0.89 1.10 -23.32
CA GLU A 70 -0.28 2.44 -23.29
C GLU A 70 0.64 2.65 -24.52
N ALA A 71 1.36 1.60 -24.94
CA ALA A 71 2.32 1.67 -26.05
C ALA A 71 1.69 1.88 -27.44
N THR A 72 0.42 1.49 -27.64
CA THR A 72 -0.27 1.64 -28.92
C THR A 72 -0.95 3.00 -29.10
N LYS A 73 -1.19 3.76 -28.02
CA LYS A 73 -1.80 5.10 -28.11
C LYS A 73 -0.80 6.22 -28.37
N LEU A 74 0.51 5.96 -28.22
CA LEU A 74 1.57 6.94 -28.45
C LEU A 74 2.15 6.90 -29.88
N SER A 75 1.68 6.00 -30.75
CA SER A 75 2.13 5.89 -32.14
C SER A 75 1.13 6.40 -33.19
N GLU A 76 -0.06 6.85 -32.77
CA GLU A 76 -1.06 7.48 -33.66
C GLU A 76 -1.38 8.92 -33.22
N GLY A 77 -0.34 9.74 -33.01
CA GLY A 77 -0.44 11.18 -32.75
C GLY A 77 0.59 11.96 -33.54
#